data_AF-A0A1Q9MYN1-F1
#
_entry.id   AF-A0A1Q9MYN1-F1
#
_cell.length_a   1.000
_cell.length_b   1.000
_cell.length_c   1.000
_cell.angle_alpha   90.00
_cell.angle_beta   90.00
_cell.angle_gamma   90.00
#
_symmetry.space_group_name_H-M   'P 1'
#
loop_
_entity.id
_entity.type
_entity.pdbx_description
1 polymer ?
#
loop_
_entity_poly.entity_id
_entity_poly.type
_entity_poly.pdbx_seq_one_letter_code
_entity_poly.pdbx_strand_id
1 'polypeptide(L)'
;MGDKDLEKIIAGIESEEKVVAQKQMEVDRLREMVDKQKKLLNEQEKIIQEQNQKISSMFDVPADVELLKRRIGELRSEINEKDHIIEMKYGEVAQLQQELKSLSPQLNVMSKNFEQTYQQIGHLRAQLAEKEATMKFSENAIHERDVRVAELEKQVDVLNANVMQYVEESKKKEILLGEKISDLKDQTKHLSLKQMEEVASIKDQIIEEYRQKELQLKQQFIEEKSKMKEGFLQLQARNQERIRELENKMMDQDLATREKLATANSSIAMFDGIKKQYEEVLARYDKINNELAEKSAQVKAKQAKVDELQSFIDRNGKSFSTFEKLAPLLAKDTKFKIFLLVRDVGEVSLVDLAKATGQPSITVKKNVQDFIHAGLLQLHEESGKVALAKPPPPSA
;
A
#
# COMPACT_ATOMS: atom_id res chain seq x y z
N MET A 1 32.62 10.93 271.17
CA MET A 1 33.85 11.69 271.43
C MET A 1 34.31 11.20 272.79
N GLY A 2 35.34 10.35 272.80
CA GLY A 2 35.39 9.09 273.56
C GLY A 2 35.48 7.97 272.51
N ASP A 3 36.37 6.97 272.68
CA ASP A 3 36.91 6.02 271.67
C ASP A 3 36.04 5.67 270.45
N LYS A 4 34.71 5.58 270.61
CA LYS A 4 33.73 5.39 269.53
C LYS A 4 33.76 6.43 268.39
N ASP A 5 34.28 7.64 268.60
CA ASP A 5 34.38 8.64 267.51
C ASP A 5 35.63 8.46 266.65
N LEU A 6 36.73 7.94 267.22
CA LEU A 6 37.95 7.62 266.46
C LEU A 6 37.71 6.39 265.58
N GLU A 7 36.97 5.40 266.07
CA GLU A 7 36.53 4.24 265.26
C GLU A 7 35.65 4.66 264.07
N LYS A 8 34.79 5.67 264.22
CA LYS A 8 33.97 6.21 263.13
C LYS A 8 34.79 6.98 262.09
N ILE A 9 35.82 7.72 262.53
CA ILE A 9 36.72 8.45 261.63
C ILE A 9 37.63 7.47 260.88
N ILE A 10 38.16 6.44 261.55
CA ILE A 10 39.00 5.41 260.93
C ILE A 10 38.19 4.58 259.93
N ALA A 11 36.96 4.16 260.27
CA ALA A 11 36.06 3.51 259.32
C ALA A 11 35.66 4.43 258.14
N GLY A 12 35.58 5.74 258.37
CA GLY A 12 35.38 6.75 257.33
C GLY A 12 36.57 6.84 256.37
N ILE A 13 37.80 6.87 256.92
CA ILE A 13 39.06 6.90 256.17
C ILE A 13 39.25 5.61 255.37
N GLU A 14 38.97 4.44 255.94
CA GLU A 14 39.01 3.17 255.20
C GLU A 14 37.96 3.13 254.07
N SER A 15 36.78 3.73 254.28
CA SER A 15 35.77 3.85 253.24
C SER A 15 36.20 4.83 252.13
N GLU A 16 36.86 5.94 252.48
CA GLU A 16 37.39 6.93 251.53
C GLU A 16 38.58 6.37 250.76
N GLU A 17 39.51 5.65 251.39
CA GLU A 17 40.61 4.95 250.71
C GLU A 17 40.07 3.91 249.71
N LYS A 18 39.02 3.18 250.08
CA LYS A 18 38.38 2.22 249.17
C LYS A 18 37.73 2.92 247.98
N VAL A 19 37.12 4.09 248.18
CA VAL A 19 36.57 4.93 247.10
C VAL A 19 37.67 5.52 246.23
N VAL A 20 38.79 5.96 246.80
CA VAL A 20 39.96 6.48 246.06
C VAL A 20 40.58 5.36 245.22
N ALA A 21 40.76 4.16 245.79
CA ALA A 21 41.25 3.01 245.05
C ALA A 21 40.32 2.61 243.90
N GLN A 22 38.99 2.63 244.12
CA GLN A 22 38.00 2.39 243.07
C GLN A 22 38.08 3.45 241.96
N LYS A 23 38.16 4.73 242.32
CA LYS A 23 38.33 5.81 241.33
C LYS A 23 39.66 5.72 240.60
N GLN A 24 40.73 5.31 241.26
CA GLN A 24 42.03 5.11 240.63
C GLN A 24 41.98 3.97 239.61
N MET A 25 41.33 2.84 239.95
CA MET A 25 41.07 1.77 239.00
C MET A 25 40.23 2.23 237.80
N GLU A 26 39.24 3.10 238.04
CA GLU A 26 38.40 3.66 236.98
C GLU A 26 39.19 4.62 236.07
N VAL A 27 40.07 5.45 236.65
CA VAL A 27 41.00 6.32 235.92
C VAL A 27 41.99 5.50 235.08
N ASP A 28 42.55 4.44 235.63
CA ASP A 28 43.48 3.56 234.90
C ASP A 28 42.76 2.86 233.73
N ARG A 29 41.52 2.42 233.95
CA ARG A 29 40.66 1.85 232.90
C ARG A 29 40.32 2.87 231.81
N LEU A 30 40.01 4.11 232.19
CA LEU A 30 39.75 5.19 231.24
C LEU A 30 41.00 5.54 230.44
N ARG A 31 42.19 5.57 231.05
CA ARG A 31 43.46 5.75 230.35
C ARG A 31 43.70 4.65 229.32
N GLU A 32 43.46 3.40 229.70
CA GLU A 32 43.58 2.26 228.79
C GLU A 32 42.59 2.38 227.61
N MET A 33 41.36 2.83 227.86
CA MET A 33 40.38 3.10 226.81
C MET A 33 40.80 4.25 225.88
N VAL A 34 41.34 5.34 226.42
CA VAL A 34 41.84 6.47 225.63
C VAL A 34 43.01 6.04 224.75
N ASP A 35 43.93 5.22 225.26
CA ASP A 35 45.03 4.70 224.47
C ASP A 35 44.56 3.74 223.37
N LYS A 36 43.55 2.91 223.65
CA LYS A 36 42.88 2.09 222.62
C LYS A 36 42.22 2.97 221.56
N GLN A 37 41.49 4.02 221.95
CA GLN A 37 40.85 4.95 221.02
C GLN A 37 41.88 5.71 220.17
N LYS A 38 43.00 6.15 220.74
CA LYS A 38 44.10 6.77 219.99
C LYS A 38 44.70 5.82 218.94
N LYS A 39 44.93 4.56 219.31
CA LYS A 39 45.39 3.55 218.35
C LYS A 39 44.38 3.35 217.22
N LEU A 40 43.10 3.27 217.56
CA LEU A 40 42.01 3.07 216.59
C LEU A 40 41.85 4.29 215.67
N LEU A 41 42.01 5.51 216.18
CA LEU A 41 42.02 6.74 215.38
C LEU A 41 43.21 6.77 214.41
N ASN A 42 44.42 6.44 214.87
CA ASN A 42 45.58 6.36 213.98
C ASN A 42 45.38 5.32 212.87
N GLU A 43 44.75 4.18 213.18
CA GLU A 43 44.44 3.16 212.20
C GLU A 43 43.38 3.63 211.20
N GLN A 44 42.33 4.31 211.67
CA GLN A 44 41.33 4.95 210.79
C GLN A 44 41.94 6.03 209.92
N GLU A 45 42.84 6.86 210.45
CA GLU A 45 43.51 7.92 209.70
C GLU A 45 44.41 7.32 208.61
N LYS A 46 45.08 6.20 208.90
CA LYS A 46 45.80 5.42 207.89
C LYS A 46 44.87 4.85 206.81
N ILE A 47 43.73 4.27 207.20
CA ILE A 47 42.72 3.77 206.25
C ILE A 47 42.20 4.90 205.35
N ILE A 48 41.92 6.08 205.92
CA ILE A 48 41.47 7.25 205.17
C ILE A 48 42.54 7.71 204.17
N GLN A 49 43.81 7.73 204.57
CA GLN A 49 44.91 8.07 203.67
C GLN A 49 45.02 7.05 202.53
N GLU A 50 44.95 5.75 202.82
CA GLU A 50 44.97 4.68 201.81
C GLU A 50 43.78 4.79 200.85
N GLN A 51 42.58 5.09 201.36
CA GLN A 51 41.38 5.29 200.55
C GLN A 51 41.48 6.54 199.68
N ASN A 52 41.99 7.65 200.20
CA ASN A 52 42.19 8.88 199.43
C ASN A 52 43.19 8.68 198.28
N GLN A 53 44.29 7.95 198.52
CA GLN A 53 45.21 7.57 197.45
C GLN A 53 44.51 6.70 196.40
N LYS A 54 43.69 5.73 196.83
CA LYS A 54 42.92 4.88 195.91
C LYS A 54 41.91 5.68 195.08
N ILE A 55 41.17 6.60 195.70
CA ILE A 55 40.21 7.48 195.01
C ILE A 55 40.94 8.38 194.00
N SER A 56 42.09 8.95 194.38
CA SER A 56 42.91 9.75 193.46
C SER A 56 43.36 8.93 192.25
N SER A 57 43.74 7.66 192.45
CA SER A 57 44.11 6.76 191.34
C SER A 57 42.93 6.29 190.48
N MET A 58 41.69 6.41 190.98
CA MET A 58 40.48 6.05 190.25
C MET A 58 39.94 7.21 189.38
N PHE A 59 40.36 8.45 189.65
CA PHE A 59 39.91 9.63 188.87
C PHE A 59 40.63 9.77 187.53
N ASP A 60 41.83 9.18 187.41
CA ASP A 60 42.53 9.07 186.15
C ASP A 60 42.00 7.88 185.35
N VAL A 61 41.42 8.17 184.19
CA VAL A 61 41.03 7.14 183.22
C VAL A 61 42.29 6.33 182.86
N PRO A 62 42.28 4.98 182.99
CA PRO A 62 43.46 4.17 182.70
C PRO A 62 43.97 4.42 181.28
N ALA A 63 45.29 4.52 181.11
CA ALA A 63 45.93 4.81 179.83
C ALA A 63 45.47 3.85 178.70
N ASP A 64 45.18 2.60 179.03
CA ASP A 64 44.67 1.59 178.10
C ASP A 64 43.29 1.96 177.52
N VAL A 65 42.42 2.59 178.31
CA VAL A 65 41.10 3.05 177.87
C VAL A 65 41.23 4.22 176.90
N GLU A 66 42.18 5.13 177.15
CA GLU A 66 42.50 6.23 176.21
C GLU A 66 43.13 5.70 174.91
N LEU A 67 44.00 4.70 174.98
CA LEU A 67 44.55 4.02 173.80
C LEU A 67 43.45 3.33 172.98
N LEU A 68 42.54 2.59 173.64
CA LEU A 68 41.39 1.97 172.98
C LEU A 68 40.48 3.02 172.35
N LYS A 69 40.24 4.14 173.02
CA LYS A 69 39.43 5.24 172.48
C LYS A 69 40.06 5.86 171.23
N ARG A 70 41.38 6.08 171.23
CA ARG A 70 42.11 6.50 170.01
C ARG A 70 41.98 5.47 168.90
N ARG A 71 42.19 4.19 169.22
CA ARG A 71 42.09 3.10 168.24
C ARG A 71 40.69 2.96 167.65
N ILE A 72 39.65 3.14 168.47
CA ILE A 72 38.25 3.19 168.01
C ILE A 72 38.02 4.41 167.12
N GLY A 73 38.62 5.56 167.44
CA GLY A 73 38.58 6.75 166.59
C GLY A 73 39.20 6.51 165.22
N GLU A 74 40.39 5.90 165.17
CA GLU A 74 41.07 5.49 163.93
C GLU A 74 40.21 4.53 163.11
N LEU A 75 39.70 3.46 163.73
CA LEU A 75 38.86 2.47 163.05
C LEU A 75 37.56 3.09 162.51
N ARG A 76 36.94 4.03 163.23
CA ARG A 76 35.77 4.78 162.72
C ARG A 76 36.14 5.64 161.52
N SER A 77 37.31 6.27 161.53
CA SER A 77 37.81 7.04 160.39
C SER A 77 38.05 6.14 159.17
N GLU A 78 38.70 4.98 159.35
CA GLU A 78 38.93 4.01 158.28
C GLU A 78 37.62 3.44 157.71
N ILE A 79 36.63 3.17 158.58
CA ILE A 79 35.30 2.71 158.15
C ILE A 79 34.63 3.79 157.30
N ASN A 80 34.61 5.04 157.76
CA ASN A 80 34.01 6.14 157.00
C ASN A 80 34.68 6.35 155.63
N GLU A 81 36.02 6.21 155.57
CA GLU A 81 36.76 6.31 154.30
C GLU A 81 36.40 5.15 153.35
N LYS A 82 36.33 3.92 153.87
CA LYS A 82 35.90 2.76 153.07
C LYS A 82 34.45 2.87 152.60
N ASP A 83 33.55 3.35 153.44
CA ASP A 83 32.15 3.59 153.07
C ASP A 83 32.06 4.61 151.92
N HIS A 84 32.86 5.68 151.98
CA HIS A 84 32.92 6.66 150.90
C HIS A 84 33.46 6.04 149.59
N ILE A 85 34.50 5.22 149.67
CA ILE A 85 35.03 4.50 148.49
C ILE A 85 33.98 3.56 147.91
N ILE A 86 33.26 2.82 148.76
CA ILE A 86 32.19 1.92 148.35
C ILE A 86 31.07 2.69 147.63
N GLU A 87 30.66 3.85 148.17
CA GLU A 87 29.66 4.71 147.55
C GLU A 87 30.10 5.21 146.16
N MET A 88 31.36 5.63 146.02
CA MET A 88 31.94 5.99 144.72
C MET A 88 31.93 4.81 143.74
N LYS A 89 32.30 3.61 144.20
CA LYS A 89 32.27 2.41 143.35
C LYS A 89 30.87 2.00 142.94
N TYR A 90 29.88 2.14 143.82
CA TYR A 90 28.48 1.95 143.43
C TYR A 90 28.05 2.97 142.36
N GLY A 91 28.49 4.23 142.47
CA GLY A 91 28.30 5.25 141.45
C GLY A 91 28.90 4.87 140.09
N GLU A 92 30.17 4.42 140.07
CA GLU A 92 30.85 3.94 138.85
C GLU A 92 30.10 2.75 138.22
N VAL A 93 29.67 1.78 139.03
CA VAL A 93 28.91 0.62 138.55
C VAL A 93 27.58 1.04 137.94
N ALA A 94 26.87 1.98 138.56
CA ALA A 94 25.61 2.50 138.02
C ALA A 94 25.80 3.21 136.67
N GLN A 95 26.87 4.01 136.53
CA GLN A 95 27.22 4.66 135.26
C GLN A 95 27.55 3.65 134.17
N LEU A 96 28.40 2.67 134.46
CA LEU A 96 28.76 1.61 133.50
C LEU A 96 27.54 0.78 133.07
N GLN A 97 26.63 0.48 134.00
CA GLN A 97 25.37 -0.19 133.66
C GLN A 97 24.49 0.67 132.74
N GLN A 98 24.48 1.99 132.92
CA GLN A 98 23.72 2.91 132.08
C GLN A 98 24.34 3.02 130.68
N GLU A 99 25.66 3.07 130.56
CA GLU A 99 26.39 3.01 129.29
C GLU A 99 26.12 1.69 128.55
N LEU A 100 26.14 0.56 129.26
CA LEU A 100 25.87 -0.74 128.66
C LEU A 100 24.42 -0.85 128.16
N LYS A 101 23.47 -0.28 128.90
CA LYS A 101 22.06 -0.16 128.47
C LYS A 101 21.90 0.76 127.26
N SER A 102 22.72 1.80 127.09
CA SER A 102 22.62 2.72 125.95
C SER A 102 23.28 2.15 124.68
N LEU A 103 24.33 1.33 124.83
CA LEU A 103 25.01 0.66 123.72
C LEU A 103 24.19 -0.49 123.11
N SER A 104 23.41 -1.20 123.91
CA SER A 104 22.60 -2.34 123.43
C SER A 104 21.62 -1.98 122.29
N PRO A 105 20.82 -0.89 122.38
CA PRO A 105 20.01 -0.40 121.27
C PRO A 105 20.82 -0.08 120.01
N GLN A 106 22.01 0.53 120.16
CA GLN A 106 22.86 0.88 119.02
C GLN A 106 23.35 -0.37 118.28
N LEU A 107 23.74 -1.41 119.04
CA LEU A 107 24.14 -2.71 118.47
C LEU A 107 22.97 -3.34 117.70
N ASN A 108 21.75 -3.29 118.25
CA ASN A 108 20.56 -3.83 117.58
C ASN A 108 20.24 -3.08 116.28
N VAL A 109 20.35 -1.75 116.26
CA VAL A 109 20.19 -0.95 115.04
C VAL A 109 21.26 -1.32 114.01
N MET A 110 22.52 -1.45 114.44
CA MET A 110 23.62 -1.83 113.55
C MET A 110 23.39 -3.24 112.95
N SER A 111 22.94 -4.20 113.76
CA SER A 111 22.59 -5.55 113.29
C SER A 111 21.48 -5.54 112.24
N LYS A 112 20.41 -4.76 112.47
CA LYS A 112 19.33 -4.60 111.48
C LYS A 112 19.82 -3.96 110.19
N ASN A 113 20.68 -2.96 110.27
CA ASN A 113 21.26 -2.32 109.09
C ASN A 113 22.13 -3.30 108.29
N PHE A 114 22.90 -4.16 108.96
CA PHE A 114 23.64 -5.23 108.28
C PHE A 114 22.70 -6.21 107.57
N GLU A 115 21.65 -6.69 108.23
CA GLU A 115 20.66 -7.58 107.60
C GLU A 115 20.03 -6.95 106.35
N GLN A 116 19.62 -5.69 106.43
CA GLN A 116 19.08 -4.96 105.28
C GLN A 116 20.10 -4.83 104.15
N THR A 117 21.36 -4.54 104.48
CA THR A 117 22.45 -4.43 103.49
C THR A 117 22.71 -5.78 102.82
N TYR A 118 22.70 -6.89 103.58
CA TYR A 118 22.82 -8.23 103.01
C TYR A 118 21.66 -8.59 102.08
N GLN A 119 20.43 -8.22 102.44
CA GLN A 119 19.27 -8.40 101.57
C GLN A 119 19.39 -7.58 100.28
N GLN A 120 19.84 -6.32 100.36
CA GLN A 120 20.09 -5.48 99.20
C GLN A 120 21.18 -6.05 98.30
N ILE A 121 22.29 -6.53 98.88
CA ILE A 121 23.35 -7.22 98.12
C ILE A 121 22.80 -8.47 97.43
N GLY A 122 21.96 -9.25 98.11
CA GLY A 122 21.29 -10.41 97.53
C GLY A 122 20.40 -10.03 96.34
N HIS A 123 19.60 -8.98 96.48
CA HIS A 123 18.74 -8.48 95.39
C HIS A 123 19.56 -7.99 94.19
N LEU A 124 20.62 -7.21 94.44
CA LEU A 124 21.51 -6.72 93.39
C LEU A 124 22.21 -7.86 92.64
N ARG A 125 22.64 -8.92 93.35
CA ARG A 125 23.22 -10.11 92.72
C ARG A 125 22.22 -10.82 91.81
N ALA A 126 20.96 -10.94 92.24
CA ALA A 126 19.91 -11.54 91.42
C ALA A 126 19.63 -10.70 90.16
N GLN A 127 19.52 -9.38 90.29
CA GLN A 127 19.35 -8.47 89.16
C GLN A 127 20.54 -8.52 88.19
N LEU A 128 21.77 -8.59 88.71
CA LEU A 128 22.96 -8.69 87.89
C LEU A 128 22.95 -9.98 87.07
N ALA A 129 22.63 -11.12 87.69
CA ALA A 129 22.52 -12.41 87.00
C ALA A 129 21.43 -12.40 85.92
N GLU A 130 20.28 -11.78 86.20
CA GLU A 130 19.21 -11.61 85.21
C GLU A 130 19.70 -10.74 84.03
N LYS A 131 20.36 -9.62 84.31
CA LYS A 131 20.91 -8.75 83.26
C LYS A 131 21.98 -9.45 82.43
N GLU A 132 22.89 -10.19 83.04
CA GLU A 132 23.88 -11.02 82.34
C GLU A 132 23.22 -12.06 81.43
N ALA A 133 22.14 -12.72 81.88
CA ALA A 133 21.40 -13.66 81.05
C ALA A 133 20.73 -12.97 79.84
N THR A 134 20.10 -11.81 80.05
CA THR A 134 19.50 -11.02 78.96
C THR A 134 20.53 -10.49 77.97
N MET A 135 21.73 -10.14 78.45
CA MET A 135 22.84 -9.72 77.62
C MET A 135 23.32 -10.86 76.72
N LYS A 136 23.58 -12.05 77.29
CA LYS A 136 23.97 -13.24 76.51
C LYS A 136 22.93 -13.62 75.46
N PHE A 137 21.64 -13.54 75.80
CA PHE A 137 20.57 -13.77 74.84
C PHE A 137 20.62 -12.76 73.68
N SER A 138 20.86 -11.48 74.01
CA SER A 138 20.95 -10.42 73.00
C SER A 138 22.20 -10.56 72.12
N GLU A 139 23.34 -10.93 72.69
CA GLU A 139 24.58 -11.24 71.96
C GLU A 139 24.37 -12.37 70.96
N ASN A 140 23.70 -13.47 71.37
CA ASN A 140 23.37 -14.56 70.45
C ASN A 140 22.46 -14.08 69.31
N ALA A 141 21.44 -13.27 69.62
CA ALA A 141 20.54 -12.72 68.61
C ALA A 141 21.21 -11.71 67.66
N ILE A 142 22.28 -11.03 68.09
CA ILE A 142 23.11 -10.20 67.22
C ILE A 142 23.95 -11.11 66.32
N HIS A 143 24.60 -12.12 66.88
CA HIS A 143 25.41 -13.06 66.11
C HIS A 143 24.62 -13.76 65.00
N GLU A 144 23.40 -14.22 65.28
CA GLU A 144 22.49 -14.80 64.28
C GLU A 144 22.15 -13.80 63.16
N ARG A 145 21.95 -12.52 63.50
CA ARG A 145 21.70 -11.48 62.52
C ARG A 145 22.93 -11.20 61.66
N ASP A 146 24.12 -11.14 62.25
CA ASP A 146 25.38 -10.93 61.51
C ASP A 146 25.63 -12.04 60.50
N VAL A 147 25.39 -13.30 60.89
CA VAL A 147 25.47 -14.45 59.97
C VAL A 147 24.49 -14.29 58.81
N ARG A 148 23.25 -13.85 59.10
CA ARG A 148 22.24 -13.63 58.06
C ARG A 148 22.56 -12.46 57.14
N VAL A 149 23.16 -11.39 57.65
CA VAL A 149 23.64 -10.26 56.85
C VAL A 149 24.76 -10.72 55.91
N ALA A 150 25.76 -11.45 56.41
CA ALA A 150 26.84 -11.98 55.60
C ALA A 150 26.35 -12.92 54.48
N GLU A 151 25.30 -13.72 54.75
CA GLU A 151 24.67 -14.57 53.73
C GLU A 151 23.92 -13.75 52.68
N LEU A 152 23.19 -12.70 53.09
CA LEU A 152 22.51 -11.80 52.16
C LEU A 152 23.49 -11.02 51.28
N GLU A 153 24.62 -10.57 51.84
CA GLU A 153 25.69 -9.91 51.09
C GLU A 153 26.24 -10.83 49.99
N LYS A 154 26.52 -12.10 50.31
CA LYS A 154 26.93 -13.10 49.30
C LYS A 154 25.88 -13.29 48.21
N GLN A 155 24.60 -13.34 48.57
CA GLN A 155 23.52 -13.46 47.59
C GLN A 155 23.43 -12.25 46.67
N VAL A 156 23.63 -11.05 47.22
CA VAL A 156 23.70 -9.80 46.43
C VAL A 156 24.90 -9.83 45.47
N ASP A 157 26.07 -10.28 45.91
CA ASP A 157 27.25 -10.41 45.05
C ASP A 157 27.02 -11.37 43.88
N VAL A 158 26.39 -12.53 44.15
CA VAL A 158 26.03 -13.51 43.12
C VAL A 158 25.02 -12.91 42.12
N LEU A 159 24.00 -12.20 42.62
CA LEU A 159 23.02 -11.53 41.76
C LEU A 159 23.67 -10.45 40.89
N ASN A 160 24.57 -9.65 41.45
CA ASN A 160 25.31 -8.62 40.71
C ASN A 160 26.18 -9.25 39.62
N ALA A 161 26.87 -10.36 39.91
CA ALA A 161 27.63 -11.09 38.91
C ALA A 161 26.74 -11.62 37.76
N ASN A 162 25.58 -12.19 38.09
CA ASN A 162 24.61 -12.65 37.09
C ASN A 162 24.08 -11.50 36.23
N VAL A 163 23.73 -10.36 36.83
CA VAL A 163 23.29 -9.17 36.09
C VAL A 163 24.37 -8.68 35.14
N MET A 164 25.63 -8.62 35.58
CA MET A 164 26.76 -8.25 34.72
C MET A 164 26.91 -9.21 33.54
N GLN A 165 26.80 -10.51 33.78
CA GLN A 165 26.82 -11.51 32.71
C GLN A 165 25.68 -11.29 31.69
N TYR A 166 24.45 -11.10 32.15
CA TYR A 166 23.32 -10.83 31.25
C TYR A 166 23.50 -9.54 30.44
N VAL A 167 24.06 -8.49 31.05
CA VAL A 167 24.38 -7.24 30.36
C VAL A 167 25.42 -7.47 29.26
N GLU A 168 26.48 -8.23 29.53
CA GLU A 168 27.48 -8.57 28.53
C GLU A 168 26.92 -9.41 27.38
N GLU A 169 26.11 -10.42 27.70
CA GLU A 169 25.43 -11.26 26.69
C GLU A 169 24.47 -10.44 25.83
N SER A 170 23.73 -9.51 26.44
CA SER A 170 22.85 -8.59 25.72
C SER A 170 23.63 -7.69 24.77
N LYS A 171 24.74 -7.09 25.23
CA LYS A 171 25.63 -6.27 24.39
C LYS A 171 26.20 -7.07 23.21
N LYS A 172 26.64 -8.31 23.44
CA LYS A 172 27.11 -9.19 22.35
C LYS A 172 26.02 -9.45 21.32
N LYS A 173 24.79 -9.74 21.76
CA LYS A 173 23.63 -9.91 20.87
C LYS A 173 23.31 -8.63 20.09
N GLU A 174 23.37 -7.47 20.74
CA GLU A 174 23.14 -6.17 20.12
C GLU A 174 24.16 -5.88 19.01
N ILE A 175 25.45 -6.14 19.26
CA ILE A 175 26.51 -6.02 18.25
C ILE A 175 26.25 -6.94 17.06
N LEU A 176 25.99 -8.23 17.31
CA LEU A 176 25.71 -9.22 16.25
C LEU A 176 24.47 -8.85 15.42
N LEU A 177 23.42 -8.35 16.07
CA LEU A 177 22.23 -7.87 15.37
C LEU A 177 22.54 -6.62 14.54
N GLY A 178 23.35 -5.70 15.06
CA GLY A 178 23.82 -4.52 14.34
C GLY A 178 24.60 -4.88 13.07
N GLU A 179 25.53 -5.83 13.17
CA GLU A 179 26.28 -6.37 12.01
C GLU A 179 25.33 -6.97 10.98
N LYS A 180 24.41 -7.86 11.40
CA LYS A 180 23.44 -8.48 10.50
C LYS A 180 22.52 -7.47 9.82
N ILE A 181 22.11 -6.42 10.52
CA ILE A 181 21.32 -5.32 9.94
C ILE A 181 22.14 -4.57 8.88
N SER A 182 23.43 -4.32 9.13
CA SER A 182 24.33 -3.70 8.16
C SER A 182 24.47 -4.56 6.90
N ASP A 183 24.72 -5.85 7.05
CA ASP A 183 24.83 -6.80 5.93
C ASP A 183 23.55 -6.85 5.10
N LEU A 184 22.39 -6.97 5.76
CA LEU A 184 21.08 -6.96 5.08
C LEU A 184 20.83 -5.65 4.33
N LYS A 185 21.24 -4.52 4.91
CA LYS A 185 21.13 -3.21 4.26
C LYS A 185 21.98 -3.15 2.98
N ASP A 186 23.19 -3.67 3.02
CA ASP A 186 24.07 -3.69 1.86
C ASP A 186 23.62 -4.70 0.80
N GLN A 187 23.12 -5.88 1.20
CA GLN A 187 22.44 -6.81 0.30
C GLN A 187 21.23 -6.18 -0.39
N THR A 188 20.41 -5.43 0.36
CA THR A 188 19.23 -4.74 -0.19
C THR A 188 19.63 -3.68 -1.21
N LYS A 189 20.67 -2.87 -0.92
CA LYS A 189 21.21 -1.91 -1.89
C LYS A 189 21.73 -2.61 -3.14
N HIS A 190 22.48 -3.69 -2.98
CA HIS A 190 23.03 -4.45 -4.11
C HIS A 190 21.91 -5.04 -4.99
N LEU A 191 20.90 -5.66 -4.37
CA LEU A 191 19.73 -6.17 -5.10
C LEU A 191 18.98 -5.05 -5.82
N SER A 192 18.77 -3.90 -5.17
CA SER A 192 18.14 -2.75 -5.81
C SER A 192 18.95 -2.24 -7.00
N LEU A 193 20.29 -2.18 -6.89
CA LEU A 193 21.16 -1.77 -7.98
C LEU A 193 21.07 -2.76 -9.15
N LYS A 194 21.16 -4.06 -8.85
CA LYS A 194 21.03 -5.12 -9.86
C LYS A 194 19.68 -5.07 -10.57
N GLN A 195 18.59 -4.85 -9.85
CA GLN A 195 17.26 -4.65 -10.44
C GLN A 195 17.21 -3.41 -11.33
N MET A 196 17.85 -2.30 -10.94
CA MET A 196 17.95 -1.10 -11.80
C MET A 196 18.74 -1.39 -13.07
N GLU A 197 19.84 -2.13 -12.98
CA GLU A 197 20.64 -2.55 -14.15
C GLU A 197 19.85 -3.48 -15.08
N GLU A 198 19.13 -4.46 -14.54
CA GLU A 198 18.26 -5.35 -15.32
C GLU A 198 17.14 -4.57 -16.03
N VAL A 199 16.47 -3.64 -15.33
CA VAL A 199 15.45 -2.77 -15.92
C VAL A 199 16.05 -1.88 -17.02
N ALA A 200 17.23 -1.32 -16.81
CA ALA A 200 17.94 -0.54 -17.83
C ALA A 200 18.26 -1.39 -19.06
N SER A 201 18.78 -2.60 -18.87
CA SER A 201 19.07 -3.54 -19.97
C SER A 201 17.81 -3.94 -20.74
N ILE A 202 16.70 -4.24 -20.05
CA ILE A 202 15.43 -4.57 -20.71
C ILE A 202 14.91 -3.36 -21.49
N LYS A 203 15.00 -2.16 -20.91
CA LYS A 203 14.62 -0.92 -21.60
C LYS A 203 15.43 -0.72 -22.88
N ASP A 204 16.74 -0.93 -22.84
CA ASP A 204 17.61 -0.81 -24.00
C ASP A 204 17.29 -1.87 -25.07
N GLN A 205 17.04 -3.11 -24.66
CA GLN A 205 16.58 -4.18 -25.56
C GLN A 205 15.26 -3.82 -26.24
N ILE A 206 14.27 -3.33 -25.49
CA ILE A 206 12.98 -2.90 -26.03
C ILE A 206 13.17 -1.76 -27.04
N ILE A 207 14.00 -0.76 -26.72
CA ILE A 207 14.30 0.35 -27.63
C ILE A 207 14.91 -0.17 -28.94
N GLU A 208 15.86 -1.09 -28.86
CA GLU A 208 16.49 -1.67 -30.04
C GLU A 208 15.50 -2.55 -30.84
N GLU A 209 14.65 -3.35 -30.19
CA GLU A 209 13.59 -4.10 -30.86
C GLU A 209 12.60 -3.17 -31.59
N TYR A 210 12.18 -2.07 -30.96
CA TYR A 210 11.33 -1.06 -31.60
C TYR A 210 12.03 -0.45 -32.82
N ARG A 211 13.33 -0.13 -32.70
CA ARG A 211 14.13 0.40 -33.81
C ARG A 211 14.24 -0.59 -34.97
N GLN A 212 14.47 -1.86 -34.67
CA GLN A 212 14.53 -2.93 -35.68
C GLN A 212 13.18 -3.13 -36.37
N LYS A 213 12.07 -3.17 -35.61
CA LYS A 213 10.71 -3.24 -36.18
C LYS A 213 10.40 -2.02 -37.05
N GLU A 214 10.78 -0.82 -36.64
CA GLU A 214 10.61 0.39 -37.44
C GLU A 214 11.39 0.31 -38.76
N LEU A 215 12.63 -0.21 -38.72
CA LEU A 215 13.44 -0.42 -39.91
C LEU A 215 12.81 -1.45 -40.85
N GLN A 216 12.33 -2.58 -40.32
CA GLN A 216 11.63 -3.60 -41.09
C GLN A 216 10.36 -3.05 -41.72
N LEU A 217 9.55 -2.29 -40.98
CA LEU A 217 8.34 -1.67 -41.50
C LEU A 217 8.67 -0.67 -42.63
N LYS A 218 9.74 0.12 -42.47
CA LYS A 218 10.24 1.00 -43.54
C LYS A 218 10.69 0.22 -44.76
N GLN A 219 11.40 -0.90 -44.59
CA GLN A 219 11.81 -1.77 -45.69
C GLN A 219 10.60 -2.39 -46.41
N GLN A 220 9.64 -2.94 -45.66
CA GLN A 220 8.38 -3.46 -46.22
C GLN A 220 7.62 -2.38 -46.98
N PHE A 221 7.53 -1.17 -46.43
CA PHE A 221 6.89 -0.06 -47.13
C PHE A 221 7.61 0.31 -48.43
N ILE A 222 8.95 0.28 -48.44
CA ILE A 222 9.74 0.49 -49.66
C ILE A 222 9.48 -0.64 -50.68
N GLU A 223 9.44 -1.90 -50.24
CA GLU A 223 9.15 -3.05 -51.09
C GLU A 223 7.71 -3.04 -51.64
N GLU A 224 6.71 -2.73 -50.82
CA GLU A 224 5.33 -2.59 -51.28
C GLU A 224 5.20 -1.42 -52.25
N LYS A 225 5.87 -0.31 -51.97
CA LYS A 225 5.92 0.84 -52.88
C LYS A 225 6.61 0.47 -54.20
N SER A 226 7.69 -0.33 -54.17
CA SER A 226 8.37 -0.78 -55.38
C SER A 226 7.51 -1.77 -56.16
N LYS A 227 6.87 -2.74 -55.50
CA LYS A 227 5.90 -3.68 -56.11
C LYS A 227 4.69 -2.96 -56.69
N MET A 228 4.16 -1.95 -56.01
CA MET A 228 3.04 -1.14 -56.51
C MET A 228 3.47 -0.31 -57.72
N LYS A 229 4.68 0.26 -57.69
CA LYS A 229 5.26 0.98 -58.84
C LYS A 229 5.51 0.04 -60.02
N GLU A 230 6.01 -1.16 -59.77
CA GLU A 230 6.22 -2.20 -60.78
C GLU A 230 4.88 -2.68 -61.35
N GLY A 231 3.88 -2.96 -60.51
CA GLY A 231 2.52 -3.29 -60.93
C GLY A 231 1.90 -2.17 -61.76
N PHE A 232 2.11 -0.91 -61.38
CA PHE A 232 1.68 0.25 -62.18
C PHE A 232 2.39 0.30 -63.55
N LEU A 233 3.72 0.07 -63.59
CA LEU A 233 4.50 0.00 -64.83
C LEU A 233 4.06 -1.17 -65.71
N GLN A 234 3.77 -2.34 -65.13
CA GLN A 234 3.25 -3.50 -65.86
C GLN A 234 1.84 -3.24 -66.40
N LEU A 235 0.98 -2.58 -65.61
CA LEU A 235 -0.35 -2.18 -66.08
C LEU A 235 -0.24 -1.15 -67.21
N GLN A 236 0.70 -0.20 -67.10
CA GLN A 236 1.01 0.77 -68.14
C GLN A 236 1.53 0.07 -69.40
N ALA A 237 2.42 -0.91 -69.26
CA ALA A 237 2.95 -1.71 -70.36
C ALA A 237 1.84 -2.55 -71.03
N ARG A 238 0.98 -3.24 -70.25
CA ARG A 238 -0.20 -3.94 -70.77
C ARG A 238 -1.17 -3.00 -71.48
N ASN A 239 -1.38 -1.81 -70.94
CA ASN A 239 -2.21 -0.81 -71.59
C ASN A 239 -1.58 -0.33 -72.90
N GLN A 240 -0.25 -0.14 -72.94
CA GLN A 240 0.47 0.18 -74.19
C GLN A 240 0.44 -0.98 -75.19
N GLU A 241 0.59 -2.23 -74.76
CA GLU A 241 0.42 -3.41 -75.60
C GLU A 241 -0.99 -3.52 -76.14
N ARG A 242 -2.00 -3.24 -75.32
CA ARG A 242 -3.40 -3.24 -75.73
C ARG A 242 -3.73 -2.08 -76.66
N ILE A 243 -3.07 -0.93 -76.50
CA ILE A 243 -3.09 0.16 -77.49
C ILE A 243 -2.45 -0.35 -78.79
N ARG A 244 -1.27 -0.99 -78.76
CA ARG A 244 -0.65 -1.57 -79.95
C ARG A 244 -1.50 -2.67 -80.59
N GLU A 245 -2.19 -3.50 -79.83
CA GLU A 245 -3.12 -4.50 -80.34
C GLU A 245 -4.34 -3.85 -80.98
N LEU A 246 -4.87 -2.77 -80.38
CA LEU A 246 -5.97 -2.00 -80.96
C LEU A 246 -5.51 -1.24 -82.21
N GLU A 247 -4.28 -0.73 -82.23
CA GLU A 247 -3.63 -0.12 -83.40
C GLU A 247 -3.40 -1.16 -84.49
N ASN A 248 -2.93 -2.37 -84.16
CA ASN A 248 -2.78 -3.46 -85.11
C ASN A 248 -4.14 -3.97 -85.60
N LYS A 249 -5.16 -4.08 -84.74
CA LYS A 249 -6.53 -4.41 -85.16
C LYS A 249 -7.15 -3.32 -86.02
N MET A 250 -6.85 -2.04 -85.75
CA MET A 250 -7.20 -0.92 -86.61
C MET A 250 -6.46 -1.02 -87.95
N MET A 251 -5.19 -1.40 -87.96
CA MET A 251 -4.38 -1.55 -89.18
C MET A 251 -4.82 -2.76 -90.01
N ASP A 252 -5.22 -3.86 -89.36
CA ASP A 252 -5.84 -5.03 -89.98
C ASP A 252 -7.26 -4.73 -90.46
N GLN A 253 -8.04 -3.91 -89.74
CA GLN A 253 -9.32 -3.38 -90.23
C GLN A 253 -9.12 -2.40 -91.38
N ASP A 254 -8.06 -1.58 -91.39
CA ASP A 254 -7.70 -0.68 -92.48
C ASP A 254 -7.22 -1.46 -93.70
N LEU A 255 -6.47 -2.55 -93.53
CA LEU A 255 -6.10 -3.48 -94.59
C LEU A 255 -7.30 -4.26 -95.11
N ALA A 256 -8.17 -4.75 -94.23
CA ALA A 256 -9.41 -5.44 -94.61
C ALA A 256 -10.43 -4.50 -95.26
N THR A 257 -10.48 -3.22 -94.86
CA THR A 257 -11.29 -2.21 -95.56
C THR A 257 -10.63 -1.77 -96.86
N ARG A 258 -9.29 -1.70 -96.96
CA ARG A 258 -8.60 -1.50 -98.24
C ARG A 258 -8.83 -2.66 -99.22
N GLU A 259 -8.80 -3.90 -98.76
CA GLU A 259 -9.11 -5.08 -99.57
C GLU A 259 -10.59 -5.13 -99.96
N LYS A 260 -11.50 -4.78 -99.04
CA LYS A 260 -12.94 -4.63 -99.36
C LYS A 260 -13.21 -3.46 -100.30
N LEU A 261 -12.42 -2.39 -100.25
CA LEU A 261 -12.57 -1.21 -101.09
C LEU A 261 -11.90 -1.40 -102.46
N ALA A 262 -10.84 -2.21 -102.56
CA ALA A 262 -10.26 -2.68 -103.82
C ALA A 262 -11.15 -3.71 -104.53
N THR A 263 -11.77 -4.63 -103.78
CA THR A 263 -12.77 -5.57 -104.33
C THR A 263 -14.09 -4.88 -104.66
N ALA A 264 -14.51 -3.87 -103.89
CA ALA A 264 -15.66 -3.02 -104.23
C ALA A 264 -15.39 -2.10 -105.43
N ASN A 265 -14.20 -1.52 -105.58
CA ASN A 265 -13.85 -0.71 -106.76
C ASN A 265 -13.65 -1.56 -108.03
N SER A 266 -13.15 -2.80 -107.90
CA SER A 266 -13.17 -3.78 -109.01
C SER A 266 -14.59 -4.21 -109.38
N SER A 267 -15.48 -4.33 -108.39
CA SER A 267 -16.90 -4.67 -108.61
C SER A 267 -17.71 -3.49 -109.14
N ILE A 268 -17.37 -2.25 -108.79
CA ILE A 268 -17.94 -1.01 -109.34
C ILE A 268 -17.47 -0.79 -110.79
N ALA A 269 -16.21 -1.08 -111.11
CA ALA A 269 -15.72 -1.06 -112.50
C ALA A 269 -16.38 -2.15 -113.38
N MET A 270 -16.67 -3.33 -112.82
CA MET A 270 -17.48 -4.35 -113.49
C MET A 270 -18.96 -3.95 -113.58
N PHE A 271 -19.53 -3.30 -112.56
CA PHE A 271 -20.90 -2.81 -112.58
C PHE A 271 -21.10 -1.64 -113.54
N ASP A 272 -20.14 -0.71 -113.67
CA ASP A 272 -20.20 0.36 -114.67
C ASP A 272 -19.98 -0.17 -116.09
N GLY A 273 -19.16 -1.22 -116.27
CA GLY A 273 -19.04 -1.95 -117.54
C GLY A 273 -20.33 -2.69 -117.92
N ILE A 274 -20.96 -3.36 -116.96
CA ILE A 274 -22.24 -4.07 -117.15
C ILE A 274 -23.39 -3.08 -117.33
N LYS A 275 -23.39 -1.94 -116.63
CA LYS A 275 -24.40 -0.89 -116.76
C LYS A 275 -24.31 -0.19 -118.12
N LYS A 276 -23.12 0.07 -118.65
CA LYS A 276 -22.93 0.57 -120.02
C LYS A 276 -23.41 -0.43 -121.08
N GLN A 277 -23.18 -1.73 -120.85
CA GLN A 277 -23.70 -2.78 -121.72
C GLN A 277 -25.23 -2.95 -121.61
N TYR A 278 -25.82 -2.76 -120.43
CA TYR A 278 -27.27 -2.80 -120.22
C TYR A 278 -27.98 -1.58 -120.78
N GLU A 279 -27.40 -0.37 -120.65
CA GLU A 279 -27.93 0.87 -121.25
C GLU A 279 -27.79 0.87 -122.77
N GLU A 280 -26.71 0.29 -123.34
CA GLU A 280 -26.62 0.05 -124.79
C GLU A 280 -27.58 -1.03 -125.29
N VAL A 281 -27.85 -2.07 -124.50
CA VAL A 281 -28.85 -3.10 -124.85
C VAL A 281 -30.28 -2.57 -124.70
N LEU A 282 -30.58 -1.73 -123.71
CA LEU A 282 -31.87 -1.04 -123.58
C LEU A 282 -32.07 0.00 -124.69
N ALA A 283 -31.06 0.78 -125.03
CA ALA A 283 -31.13 1.70 -126.17
C ALA A 283 -31.25 0.95 -127.51
N ARG A 284 -30.61 -0.22 -127.67
CA ARG A 284 -30.82 -1.10 -128.83
C ARG A 284 -32.19 -1.77 -128.80
N TYR A 285 -32.73 -2.12 -127.63
CA TYR A 285 -34.06 -2.71 -127.48
C TYR A 285 -35.17 -1.69 -127.77
N ASP A 286 -35.06 -0.45 -127.31
CA ASP A 286 -36.01 0.63 -127.61
C ASP A 286 -35.91 1.09 -129.08
N LYS A 287 -34.70 1.08 -129.65
CA LYS A 287 -34.51 1.39 -131.07
C LYS A 287 -35.03 0.26 -131.97
N ILE A 288 -34.82 -1.00 -131.60
CA ILE A 288 -35.36 -2.16 -132.32
C ILE A 288 -36.87 -2.28 -132.13
N ASN A 289 -37.44 -1.97 -130.96
CA ASN A 289 -38.89 -1.97 -130.78
C ASN A 289 -39.59 -0.81 -131.48
N ASN A 290 -38.98 0.38 -131.54
CA ASN A 290 -39.52 1.48 -132.34
C ASN A 290 -39.37 1.20 -133.84
N GLU A 291 -38.25 0.63 -134.30
CA GLU A 291 -38.09 0.19 -135.68
C GLU A 291 -39.01 -1.00 -136.03
N LEU A 292 -39.35 -1.88 -135.08
CA LEU A 292 -40.33 -2.97 -135.24
C LEU A 292 -41.78 -2.46 -135.22
N ALA A 293 -42.09 -1.45 -134.41
CA ALA A 293 -43.40 -0.78 -134.41
C ALA A 293 -43.62 0.00 -135.71
N GLU A 294 -42.59 0.68 -136.22
CA GLU A 294 -42.64 1.44 -137.46
C GLU A 294 -42.64 0.54 -138.71
N LYS A 295 -41.86 -0.55 -138.69
CA LYS A 295 -41.90 -1.60 -139.75
C LYS A 295 -43.19 -2.42 -139.70
N SER A 296 -43.75 -2.72 -138.52
CA SER A 296 -45.04 -3.45 -138.43
C SER A 296 -46.24 -2.56 -138.80
N ALA A 297 -46.16 -1.24 -138.59
CA ALA A 297 -47.11 -0.28 -139.14
C ALA A 297 -47.00 -0.16 -140.67
N GLN A 298 -45.78 -0.17 -141.23
CA GLN A 298 -45.58 -0.23 -142.69
C GLN A 298 -46.01 -1.59 -143.29
N VAL A 299 -45.87 -2.70 -142.56
CA VAL A 299 -46.36 -4.02 -142.98
C VAL A 299 -47.89 -4.08 -142.91
N LYS A 300 -48.55 -3.51 -141.90
CA LYS A 300 -50.02 -3.42 -141.85
C LYS A 300 -50.61 -2.47 -142.90
N ALA A 301 -49.94 -1.36 -143.22
CA ALA A 301 -50.36 -0.44 -144.28
C ALA A 301 -50.13 -1.00 -145.70
N LYS A 302 -49.10 -1.84 -145.91
CA LYS A 302 -48.88 -2.54 -147.18
C LYS A 302 -49.73 -3.80 -147.32
N GLN A 303 -50.03 -4.51 -146.22
CA GLN A 303 -50.91 -5.67 -146.23
C GLN A 303 -52.38 -5.27 -146.47
N ALA A 304 -52.84 -4.13 -145.95
CA ALA A 304 -54.16 -3.58 -146.28
C ALA A 304 -54.30 -3.17 -147.76
N LYS A 305 -53.22 -2.68 -148.38
CA LYS A 305 -53.18 -2.41 -149.84
C LYS A 305 -53.09 -3.67 -150.70
N VAL A 306 -52.49 -4.75 -150.17
CA VAL A 306 -52.44 -6.06 -150.82
C VAL A 306 -53.81 -6.73 -150.80
N ASP A 307 -54.56 -6.64 -149.69
CA ASP A 307 -55.89 -7.22 -149.58
C ASP A 307 -56.94 -6.46 -150.44
N GLU A 308 -56.76 -5.15 -150.62
CA GLU A 308 -57.58 -4.33 -151.53
C GLU A 308 -57.27 -4.62 -153.02
N LEU A 309 -55.99 -4.82 -153.39
CA LEU A 309 -55.58 -5.23 -154.74
C LEU A 309 -55.95 -6.69 -155.07
N GLN A 310 -55.92 -7.60 -154.10
CA GLN A 310 -56.32 -9.00 -154.29
C GLN A 310 -57.83 -9.13 -154.54
N SER A 311 -58.65 -8.32 -153.86
CA SER A 311 -60.10 -8.27 -154.07
C SER A 311 -60.54 -7.55 -155.37
N PHE A 312 -59.65 -6.78 -156.00
CA PHE A 312 -59.81 -6.18 -157.32
C PHE A 312 -59.44 -7.17 -158.45
N ILE A 313 -58.44 -8.02 -158.24
CA ILE A 313 -58.01 -9.08 -159.16
C ILE A 313 -59.06 -10.21 -159.24
N ASP A 314 -59.63 -10.61 -158.11
CA ASP A 314 -60.65 -11.68 -158.06
C ASP A 314 -62.01 -11.27 -158.67
N ARG A 315 -62.29 -9.97 -158.77
CA ARG A 315 -63.52 -9.46 -159.41
C ARG A 315 -63.41 -9.18 -160.91
N ASN A 316 -62.21 -8.99 -161.44
CA ASN A 316 -62.03 -8.55 -162.84
C ASN A 316 -61.25 -9.52 -163.75
N GLY A 317 -60.87 -10.71 -163.25
CA GLY A 317 -60.12 -11.72 -164.02
C GLY A 317 -60.85 -12.31 -165.24
N LYS A 318 -62.18 -12.28 -165.30
CA LYS A 318 -62.93 -12.76 -166.48
C LYS A 318 -62.95 -11.77 -167.66
N SER A 319 -62.67 -10.48 -167.43
CA SER A 319 -62.66 -9.46 -168.51
C SER A 319 -61.31 -9.31 -169.21
N PHE A 320 -60.20 -9.70 -168.57
CA PHE A 320 -58.85 -9.54 -169.15
C PHE A 320 -58.49 -10.60 -170.20
N SER A 321 -59.00 -11.84 -170.08
CA SER A 321 -58.74 -12.90 -171.08
C SER A 321 -59.47 -12.69 -172.43
N THR A 322 -60.50 -11.84 -172.43
CA THR A 322 -61.29 -11.49 -173.62
C THR A 322 -60.64 -10.34 -174.40
N PHE A 323 -59.90 -9.44 -173.72
CA PHE A 323 -59.29 -8.27 -174.35
C PHE A 323 -57.98 -8.60 -175.10
N GLU A 324 -57.16 -9.54 -174.59
CA GLU A 324 -55.94 -9.98 -175.30
C GLU A 324 -56.24 -10.71 -176.63
N LYS A 325 -57.40 -11.38 -176.73
CA LYS A 325 -57.82 -12.06 -177.97
C LYS A 325 -58.38 -11.11 -179.04
N LEU A 326 -58.79 -9.89 -178.66
CA LEU A 326 -59.34 -8.87 -179.57
C LEU A 326 -58.27 -7.95 -180.18
N ALA A 327 -57.11 -7.82 -179.55
CA ALA A 327 -56.01 -6.94 -180.00
C ALA A 327 -55.49 -7.23 -181.43
N PRO A 328 -55.29 -8.48 -181.90
CA PRO A 328 -54.86 -8.73 -183.27
C PRO A 328 -55.97 -8.54 -184.32
N LEU A 329 -57.25 -8.54 -183.93
CA LEU A 329 -58.39 -8.31 -184.82
C LEU A 329 -58.65 -6.82 -185.07
N LEU A 330 -58.40 -5.97 -184.07
CA LEU A 330 -58.54 -4.51 -184.18
C LEU A 330 -57.43 -3.83 -185.00
N ALA A 331 -56.28 -4.48 -185.22
CA ALA A 331 -55.19 -3.96 -186.06
C ALA A 331 -55.54 -3.80 -187.54
N LYS A 332 -56.69 -4.34 -187.97
CA LYS A 332 -57.24 -4.15 -189.33
C LYS A 332 -57.99 -2.82 -189.48
N ASP A 333 -58.38 -2.19 -188.37
CA ASP A 333 -59.08 -0.92 -188.40
C ASP A 333 -58.09 0.25 -188.42
N THR A 334 -58.26 1.12 -189.41
CA THR A 334 -57.27 2.15 -189.71
C THR A 334 -57.18 3.21 -188.62
N LYS A 335 -58.28 3.48 -187.90
CA LYS A 335 -58.26 4.38 -186.73
C LYS A 335 -57.37 3.82 -185.62
N PHE A 336 -57.48 2.52 -185.36
CA PHE A 336 -56.74 1.86 -184.29
C PHE A 336 -55.24 1.75 -184.60
N LYS A 337 -54.91 1.55 -185.89
CA LYS A 337 -53.53 1.55 -186.37
C LYS A 337 -52.83 2.91 -186.18
N ILE A 338 -53.56 4.02 -186.36
CA ILE A 338 -53.04 5.38 -186.09
C ILE A 338 -52.71 5.54 -184.61
N PHE A 339 -53.63 5.17 -183.71
CA PHE A 339 -53.40 5.28 -182.27
C PHE A 339 -52.23 4.41 -181.79
N LEU A 340 -52.14 3.18 -182.26
CA LEU A 340 -51.02 2.28 -181.93
C LEU A 340 -49.69 2.81 -182.45
N LEU A 341 -49.64 3.35 -183.66
CA LEU A 341 -48.42 3.97 -184.20
C LEU A 341 -47.97 5.18 -183.36
N VAL A 342 -48.91 6.04 -182.95
CA VAL A 342 -48.57 7.18 -182.09
C VAL A 342 -48.17 6.72 -180.69
N ARG A 343 -48.77 5.65 -180.15
CA ARG A 343 -48.41 5.08 -178.85
C ARG A 343 -47.02 4.45 -178.83
N ASP A 344 -46.72 3.60 -179.81
CA ASP A 344 -45.49 2.82 -179.83
C ASP A 344 -44.27 3.67 -180.26
N VAL A 345 -44.49 4.74 -181.03
CA VAL A 345 -43.43 5.67 -181.46
C VAL A 345 -43.35 6.93 -180.58
N GLY A 346 -44.42 7.27 -179.88
CA GLY A 346 -44.52 8.46 -179.02
C GLY A 346 -44.91 9.73 -179.78
N GLU A 347 -44.19 10.08 -180.84
CA GLU A 347 -44.45 11.29 -181.65
C GLU A 347 -44.37 11.00 -183.15
N VAL A 348 -45.47 11.23 -183.87
CA VAL A 348 -45.52 10.96 -185.32
C VAL A 348 -46.13 12.12 -186.07
N SER A 349 -45.55 12.48 -187.22
CA SER A 349 -46.10 13.50 -188.10
C SER A 349 -47.35 12.99 -188.84
N LEU A 350 -48.27 13.89 -189.20
CA LEU A 350 -49.46 13.52 -189.98
C LEU A 350 -49.10 12.92 -191.35
N VAL A 351 -47.94 13.26 -191.92
CA VAL A 351 -47.47 12.74 -193.22
C VAL A 351 -46.97 11.30 -193.07
N ASP A 352 -46.26 10.99 -191.98
CA ASP A 352 -45.77 9.63 -191.70
C ASP A 352 -46.90 8.68 -191.30
N LEU A 353 -47.90 9.20 -190.59
CA LEU A 353 -49.14 8.48 -190.30
C LEU A 353 -49.92 8.13 -191.57
N ALA A 354 -49.98 9.04 -192.54
CA ALA A 354 -50.61 8.78 -193.84
C ALA A 354 -49.88 7.69 -194.62
N LYS A 355 -48.54 7.72 -194.66
CA LYS A 355 -47.73 6.67 -195.30
C LYS A 355 -47.87 5.30 -194.64
N ALA A 356 -47.81 5.22 -193.31
CA ALA A 356 -47.87 3.96 -192.58
C ALA A 356 -49.26 3.30 -192.62
N THR A 357 -50.31 4.10 -192.85
CA THR A 357 -51.70 3.61 -192.92
C THR A 357 -52.23 3.45 -194.34
N GLY A 358 -51.53 3.97 -195.36
CA GLY A 358 -51.94 3.88 -196.76
C GLY A 358 -53.20 4.68 -197.10
N GLN A 359 -53.58 5.64 -196.24
CA GLN A 359 -54.77 6.48 -196.42
C GLN A 359 -54.43 7.92 -196.79
N PRO A 360 -55.33 8.63 -197.50
CA PRO A 360 -55.17 10.05 -197.80
C PRO A 360 -55.06 10.88 -196.52
N SER A 361 -54.18 11.89 -196.50
CA SER A 361 -53.87 12.70 -195.31
C SER A 361 -55.09 13.36 -194.65
N ILE A 362 -56.15 13.63 -195.41
CA ILE A 362 -57.39 14.21 -194.91
C ILE A 362 -58.11 13.23 -193.96
N THR A 363 -58.16 11.94 -194.32
CA THR A 363 -58.82 10.89 -193.53
C THR A 363 -58.07 10.66 -192.22
N VAL A 364 -56.73 10.67 -192.28
CA VAL A 364 -55.86 10.54 -191.11
C VAL A 364 -56.03 11.71 -190.16
N LYS A 365 -56.10 12.95 -190.68
CA LYS A 365 -56.31 14.15 -189.85
C LYS A 365 -57.63 14.10 -189.09
N LYS A 366 -58.71 13.65 -189.74
CA LYS A 366 -60.02 13.46 -189.10
C LYS A 366 -59.93 12.44 -187.96
N ASN A 367 -59.29 11.30 -188.21
CA ASN A 367 -59.12 10.25 -187.21
C ASN A 367 -58.27 10.73 -186.01
N VAL A 368 -57.21 11.50 -186.26
CA VAL A 368 -56.38 12.10 -185.21
C VAL A 368 -57.17 13.12 -184.38
N GLN A 369 -58.02 13.94 -185.02
CA GLN A 369 -58.88 14.88 -184.30
C GLN A 369 -59.90 14.18 -183.39
N ASP A 370 -60.46 13.04 -183.81
CA ASP A 370 -61.33 12.21 -182.97
C ASP A 370 -60.58 11.76 -181.69
N PHE A 371 -59.31 11.38 -181.80
CA PHE A 371 -58.48 10.99 -180.65
C PHE A 371 -58.08 12.17 -179.74
N ILE A 372 -57.88 13.36 -180.32
CA ILE A 372 -57.64 14.58 -179.54
C ILE A 372 -58.90 14.98 -178.77
N HIS A 373 -60.09 14.85 -179.37
CA HIS A 373 -61.36 15.11 -178.68
C HIS A 373 -61.61 14.15 -177.51
N ALA A 374 -61.15 12.91 -177.62
CA ALA A 374 -61.18 11.95 -176.52
C ALA A 374 -60.10 12.19 -175.45
N GLY A 375 -59.23 13.20 -175.64
CA GLY A 375 -58.11 13.48 -174.73
C GLY A 375 -57.00 12.43 -174.76
N LEU A 376 -56.98 11.55 -175.76
CA LEU A 376 -56.00 10.46 -175.87
C LEU A 376 -54.71 10.91 -176.54
N LEU A 377 -54.80 11.84 -177.47
CA LEU A 377 -53.67 12.42 -178.18
C LEU A 377 -53.70 13.95 -178.01
N GLN A 378 -52.53 14.57 -178.02
CA GLN A 378 -52.39 16.02 -178.11
C GLN A 378 -51.64 16.37 -179.40
N LEU A 379 -52.06 17.45 -180.06
CA LEU A 379 -51.31 18.02 -181.16
C LEU A 379 -50.37 19.07 -180.60
N HIS A 380 -49.07 18.94 -180.87
CA HIS A 380 -48.14 20.01 -180.57
C HIS A 380 -48.18 21.05 -181.68
N GLU A 381 -48.70 22.24 -181.37
CA GLU A 381 -48.89 23.32 -182.35
C GLU A 381 -47.58 23.80 -182.99
N GLU A 382 -46.46 23.68 -182.28
CA GLU A 382 -45.15 24.10 -182.79
C GLU A 382 -44.50 23.10 -183.75
N SER A 383 -44.81 21.80 -183.63
CA SER A 383 -44.12 20.75 -184.41
C SER A 383 -45.01 20.08 -185.46
N GLY A 384 -46.32 20.28 -185.39
CA GLY A 384 -47.28 19.56 -186.24
C GLY A 384 -47.30 18.05 -186.01
N LYS A 385 -46.68 17.56 -184.92
CA LYS A 385 -46.63 16.15 -184.54
C LYS A 385 -47.72 15.82 -183.52
N VAL A 386 -48.22 14.59 -183.62
CA VAL A 386 -49.24 14.03 -182.74
C VAL A 386 -48.53 13.21 -181.67
N ALA A 387 -48.85 13.42 -180.39
CA ALA A 387 -48.27 12.71 -179.26
C ALA A 387 -49.35 12.24 -178.27
N LEU A 388 -49.00 11.30 -177.38
CA LEU A 388 -49.87 10.91 -176.26
C LEU A 388 -50.01 12.04 -175.24
N ALA A 389 -51.24 12.26 -174.76
CA ALA A 389 -51.50 13.23 -173.70
C ALA A 389 -50.87 12.77 -172.37
N LYS A 390 -49.99 13.61 -171.78
CA LYS A 390 -49.35 13.32 -170.48
C LYS A 390 -50.29 13.67 -169.30
N PRO A 391 -50.40 12.80 -168.28
CA PRO A 391 -51.15 13.11 -167.06
C PRO A 391 -50.37 14.05 -166.12
N PRO A 392 -51.05 14.93 -165.36
CA PRO A 392 -50.43 15.86 -164.42
C PRO A 392 -49.90 15.19 -163.13
N PRO A 393 -48.83 15.75 -162.51
CA PRO A 393 -48.18 15.19 -161.33
C PRO A 393 -48.96 15.35 -160.01
N PRO A 394 -48.74 14.49 -159.00
CA PRO A 394 -49.49 14.45 -157.74
C PRO A 394 -48.91 15.43 -156.70
N SER A 395 -49.77 16.25 -156.11
CA SER A 395 -49.47 17.06 -154.92
C SER A 395 -50.09 16.41 -153.67
N ALA A 396 -49.21 16.10 -152.70
CA ALA A 396 -49.40 15.81 -151.27
C ALA A 396 -50.61 14.95 -150.83
#